data_AF-A0A2S9SK14-F1
#
_entry.id   AF-A0A2S9SK14-F1
#
_cell.length_a   1.000
_cell.length_b   1.000
_cell.length_c   1.000
_cell.angle_alpha   90.00
_cell.angle_beta   90.00
_cell.angle_gamma   90.00
#
_symmetry.space_group_name_H-M   'P 1'
#
loop_
_entity.id
_entity.type
_entity.pdbx_description
1 polymer ?
#
loop_
_entity_poly.entity_id
_entity_poly.type
_entity_poly.pdbx_seq_one_letter_code
_entity_poly.pdbx_strand_id
1 'polypeptide(L)'
;MVFFANSNDIIVVDIEVTEKIDDRYLKSFVLSNLKLKNISLENCDKLYVNYLEYPKEYQVFVVNSQFIFFDFEAFYSYSENRDFEGFELLIYSNFFLIFKDKKFFYYQKINQYLNQDDFIKFLNKKFNINISNIKLVSKDEFEKLKKEFIQKNQKINHKKNINKDGLKYIDLKSNFSFYIYIFYLLSILCIGYYFYNTYFNIVEKKEEIIDFESIKSKITFNSFEEKFYVISKNIDKNRLVLNSFDYRHDTAKIVVSSSNKENIDKFLESCENVISSSTHFNEESKIFEATIDVGKL
;
A
#
# COMPACT_ATOMS: atom_id res chain seq x y z
N MET A 1 24.38 -0.15 -28.36
CA MET A 1 25.81 0.22 -28.20
C MET A 1 26.26 -0.33 -26.86
N VAL A 2 27.35 -1.08 -26.79
CA VAL A 2 27.88 -1.61 -25.53
C VAL A 2 28.88 -0.59 -24.99
N PHE A 3 28.66 -0.08 -23.78
CA PHE A 3 29.51 0.94 -23.18
C PHE A 3 30.51 0.30 -22.22
N PHE A 4 31.80 0.49 -22.53
CA PHE A 4 32.89 0.21 -21.63
C PHE A 4 33.26 1.48 -20.86
N ALA A 5 33.50 1.35 -19.56
CA ALA A 5 34.12 2.39 -18.77
C ALA A 5 35.63 2.37 -19.04
N ASN A 6 36.16 3.46 -19.60
CA ASN A 6 37.60 3.62 -19.76
C ASN A 6 38.23 3.93 -18.39
N SER A 7 39.56 3.88 -18.32
CA SER A 7 40.28 4.28 -17.11
C SER A 7 39.86 5.64 -16.56
N ASN A 8 39.58 6.63 -17.41
CA ASN A 8 39.14 7.96 -16.97
C ASN A 8 37.74 7.98 -16.35
N ASP A 9 36.87 7.04 -16.74
CA ASP A 9 35.48 6.94 -16.30
C ASP A 9 35.32 6.17 -14.98
N ILE A 10 36.41 5.56 -14.48
CA ILE A 10 36.42 4.71 -13.29
C ILE A 10 37.16 5.45 -12.18
N ILE A 11 36.53 5.69 -11.03
CA ILE A 11 37.25 6.15 -9.84
C ILE A 11 37.65 4.91 -9.03
N VAL A 12 38.93 4.81 -8.68
CA VAL A 12 39.48 3.69 -7.89
C VAL A 12 40.01 4.23 -6.59
N VAL A 13 39.61 3.59 -5.50
CA VAL A 13 39.97 4.00 -4.14
C VAL A 13 40.45 2.80 -3.37
N ASP A 14 41.71 2.84 -2.96
CA ASP A 14 42.28 1.84 -2.07
C ASP A 14 42.09 2.31 -0.60
N ILE A 15 41.63 1.40 0.24
CA ILE A 15 41.32 1.62 1.66
C ILE A 15 41.97 0.50 2.48
N GLU A 16 42.96 0.84 3.29
CA GLU A 16 43.63 -0.09 4.20
C GLU A 16 42.72 -0.51 5.36
N VAL A 17 42.78 -1.79 5.72
CA VAL A 17 42.04 -2.37 6.84
C VAL A 17 42.91 -3.35 7.64
N THR A 18 42.55 -3.59 8.90
CA THR A 18 43.23 -4.59 9.73
C THR A 18 42.76 -6.02 9.44
N GLU A 19 41.52 -6.16 9.01
CA GLU A 19 40.85 -7.43 8.70
C GLU A 19 39.71 -7.22 7.69
N LYS A 20 39.19 -8.33 7.16
CA LYS A 20 38.06 -8.31 6.24
C LYS A 20 36.80 -7.83 6.97
N ILE A 21 36.16 -6.79 6.45
CA ILE A 21 34.92 -6.25 7.00
C ILE A 21 33.78 -7.23 6.75
N ASP A 22 32.97 -7.49 7.79
CA ASP A 22 31.76 -8.28 7.67
C ASP A 22 30.82 -7.69 6.62
N ASP A 23 30.30 -8.56 5.76
CA ASP A 23 29.43 -8.25 4.64
C ASP A 23 28.21 -7.40 5.02
N ARG A 24 27.71 -7.52 6.26
CA ARG A 24 26.60 -6.72 6.80
C ARG A 24 26.94 -5.23 6.92
N TYR A 25 28.21 -4.92 7.18
CA TYR A 25 28.68 -3.55 7.40
C TYR A 25 29.49 -2.98 6.24
N LEU A 26 29.85 -3.82 5.25
CA LEU A 26 30.69 -3.43 4.11
C LEU A 26 30.14 -2.20 3.36
N LYS A 27 28.83 -2.13 3.12
CA LYS A 27 28.20 -0.97 2.47
C LYS A 27 28.44 0.32 3.25
N SER A 28 28.14 0.32 4.55
CA SER A 28 28.31 1.49 5.42
C SER A 28 29.78 1.89 5.54
N PHE A 29 30.67 0.92 5.65
CA PHE A 29 32.12 1.13 5.69
C PHE A 29 32.63 1.82 4.42
N VAL A 30 32.28 1.30 3.25
CA VAL A 30 32.71 1.85 1.95
C VAL A 30 32.17 3.27 1.77
N LEU A 31 30.87 3.48 2.01
CA LEU A 31 30.25 4.80 1.86
C LEU A 31 30.88 5.86 2.80
N SER A 32 31.19 5.47 4.04
CA SER A 32 31.84 6.37 4.99
C SER A 32 33.25 6.76 4.54
N ASN A 33 34.04 5.80 4.04
CA ASN A 33 35.38 6.07 3.53
C ASN A 33 35.39 6.93 2.26
N LEU A 34 34.46 6.68 1.34
CA LEU A 34 34.31 7.51 0.14
C LEU A 34 33.97 8.96 0.52
N LYS A 35 33.09 9.15 1.51
CA LYS A 35 32.77 10.48 2.05
C LYS A 35 33.99 11.15 2.70
N LEU A 36 34.79 10.41 3.47
CA LEU A 36 36.03 10.94 4.08
C LEU A 36 37.06 11.39 3.04
N LYS A 37 37.11 10.73 1.87
CA LYS A 37 37.97 11.11 0.75
C LYS A 37 37.33 12.17 -0.18
N ASN A 38 36.21 12.78 0.23
CA ASN A 38 35.46 13.77 -0.55
C ASN A 38 35.02 13.29 -1.94
N ILE A 39 34.72 12.00 -2.09
CA ILE A 39 34.20 11.44 -3.33
C ILE A 39 32.67 11.51 -3.27
N SER A 40 32.09 12.40 -4.06
CA SER A 40 30.64 12.49 -4.23
C SER A 40 30.14 11.36 -5.11
N LEU A 41 29.12 10.64 -4.64
CA LEU A 41 28.42 9.62 -5.40
C LEU A 41 27.15 10.21 -5.99
N GLU A 42 26.91 9.96 -7.26
CA GLU A 42 25.66 10.28 -7.93
C GLU A 42 24.66 9.12 -7.80
N ASN A 43 23.37 9.41 -7.94
CA ASN A 43 22.30 8.39 -7.90
C ASN A 43 22.47 7.31 -8.98
N CYS A 44 23.19 7.64 -10.04
CA CYS A 44 23.44 6.77 -11.17
C CYS A 44 24.72 5.95 -11.00
N ASP A 45 25.44 6.03 -9.89
CA ASP A 45 26.69 5.29 -9.73
C ASP A 45 26.47 3.83 -9.30
N LYS A 46 27.44 3.00 -9.66
CA LYS A 46 27.58 1.61 -9.23
C LYS A 46 28.89 1.47 -8.47
N LEU A 47 28.82 0.77 -7.34
CA LEU A 47 29.99 0.44 -6.55
C LEU A 47 30.35 -1.03 -6.71
N TYR A 48 31.61 -1.30 -7.02
CA TYR A 48 32.18 -2.63 -6.97
C TYR A 48 33.35 -2.64 -6.01
N VAL A 49 33.48 -3.71 -5.25
CA VAL A 49 34.46 -3.81 -4.17
C VAL A 49 35.24 -5.10 -4.30
N ASN A 50 36.54 -4.99 -4.26
CA ASN A 50 37.48 -6.09 -4.22
C ASN A 50 38.21 -6.08 -2.87
N TYR A 51 38.34 -7.24 -2.23
CA TYR A 51 39.13 -7.37 -1.01
C TYR A 51 40.45 -8.07 -1.32
N LEU A 52 41.55 -7.38 -1.05
CA LEU A 52 42.90 -7.85 -1.26
C LEU A 52 43.42 -8.39 0.07
N GLU A 53 43.42 -9.72 0.21
CA GLU A 53 43.78 -10.39 1.46
C GLU A 53 45.21 -10.09 1.91
N TYR A 54 46.17 -10.11 0.99
CA TYR A 54 47.59 -9.92 1.31
C TYR A 54 47.92 -8.51 1.82
N PRO A 55 47.61 -7.42 1.09
CA PRO A 55 47.84 -6.08 1.60
C PRO A 55 46.80 -5.66 2.66
N LYS A 56 45.75 -6.47 2.89
CA LYS A 56 44.58 -6.13 3.70
C LYS A 56 44.00 -4.78 3.28
N GLU A 57 43.72 -4.64 1.99
CA GLU A 57 43.17 -3.44 1.39
C GLU A 57 41.84 -3.76 0.71
N TYR A 58 40.89 -2.85 0.80
CA TYR A 58 39.73 -2.83 -0.08
C TYR A 58 40.02 -1.91 -1.26
N GLN A 59 39.85 -2.44 -2.47
CA GLN A 59 39.83 -1.66 -3.68
C GLN A 59 38.38 -1.42 -4.11
N VAL A 60 37.96 -0.16 -4.05
CA VAL A 60 36.61 0.27 -4.38
C VAL A 60 36.60 0.94 -5.74
N PHE A 61 35.72 0.48 -6.63
CA PHE A 61 35.47 1.04 -7.94
C PHE A 61 34.14 1.79 -7.93
N VAL A 62 34.18 3.07 -8.31
CA VAL A 62 32.99 3.87 -8.60
C VAL A 62 32.90 4.05 -10.11
N VAL A 63 31.75 3.71 -10.67
CA VAL A 63 31.50 3.82 -12.12
C VAL A 63 30.06 4.20 -12.38
N ASN A 64 29.82 5.06 -13.38
CA ASN A 64 28.47 5.41 -13.77
C ASN A 64 27.72 4.19 -14.31
N SER A 65 26.43 4.07 -13.97
CA SER A 65 25.57 2.94 -14.32
C SER A 65 25.35 2.75 -15.82
N GLN A 66 25.60 3.79 -16.64
CA GLN A 66 25.55 3.70 -18.10
C GLN A 66 26.54 2.66 -18.65
N PHE A 67 27.67 2.46 -17.95
CA PHE A 67 28.67 1.49 -18.35
C PHE A 67 28.27 0.09 -17.89
N ILE A 68 28.40 -0.86 -18.82
CA ILE A 68 28.08 -2.27 -18.58
C ILE A 68 29.35 -3.00 -18.14
N PHE A 69 30.46 -2.74 -18.83
CA PHE A 69 31.74 -3.42 -18.67
C PHE A 69 32.83 -2.43 -18.26
N PHE A 70 33.82 -2.90 -17.50
CA PHE A 70 35.08 -2.17 -17.34
C PHE A 70 36.04 -2.51 -18.49
N ASP A 71 36.88 -1.56 -18.88
CA ASP A 71 37.91 -1.77 -19.90
C ASP A 71 38.85 -2.94 -19.57
N PHE A 72 39.18 -3.12 -18.29
CA PHE A 72 40.04 -4.22 -17.88
C PHE A 72 39.39 -5.60 -18.08
N GLU A 73 38.07 -5.70 -18.21
CA GLU A 73 37.39 -6.98 -18.43
C GLU A 73 37.74 -7.57 -19.81
N ALA A 74 38.16 -6.75 -20.78
CA ALA A 74 38.64 -7.25 -22.07
C ALA A 74 39.82 -8.23 -21.92
N PHE A 75 40.62 -8.09 -20.85
CA PHE A 75 41.75 -8.99 -20.56
C PHE A 75 41.34 -10.40 -20.16
N TYR A 76 40.07 -10.65 -19.80
CA TYR A 76 39.61 -12.03 -19.60
C TYR A 76 39.75 -12.87 -20.88
N SER A 77 39.48 -12.28 -22.05
CA SER A 77 39.66 -12.97 -23.34
C SER A 77 41.11 -13.38 -23.59
N TYR A 78 42.07 -12.62 -23.05
CA TYR A 78 43.48 -12.98 -23.09
C TYR A 78 43.81 -14.12 -22.11
N SER A 79 43.30 -14.05 -20.88
CA SER A 79 43.60 -15.02 -19.82
C SER A 79 42.98 -16.41 -20.06
N GLU A 80 41.78 -16.48 -20.66
CA GLU A 80 41.09 -17.74 -20.95
C GLU A 80 41.87 -18.63 -21.93
N ASN A 81 42.56 -18.00 -22.89
CA ASN A 81 43.28 -18.71 -23.94
C ASN A 81 44.65 -19.25 -23.49
N ARG A 82 44.97 -19.15 -22.19
CA ARG A 82 46.24 -19.59 -21.63
C ARG A 82 46.08 -20.36 -20.33
N ASP A 83 46.97 -21.32 -20.14
CA ASP A 83 47.20 -21.96 -18.86
C ASP A 83 48.36 -21.26 -18.16
N PHE A 84 48.06 -20.61 -17.05
CA PHE A 84 49.05 -20.05 -16.14
C PHE A 84 48.57 -20.22 -14.71
N GLU A 85 49.54 -20.42 -13.82
CA GLU A 85 49.37 -20.44 -12.36
C GLU A 85 50.25 -19.34 -11.75
N GLY A 86 49.76 -18.71 -10.68
CA GLY A 86 50.42 -17.60 -10.01
C GLY A 86 49.96 -16.23 -10.50
N PHE A 87 50.86 -15.24 -10.43
CA PHE A 87 50.54 -13.84 -10.69
C PHE A 87 51.05 -13.36 -12.04
N GLU A 88 50.15 -12.83 -12.87
CA GLU A 88 50.47 -12.22 -14.16
C GLU A 88 50.16 -10.73 -14.14
N LEU A 89 51.11 -9.91 -14.59
CA LEU A 89 50.97 -8.45 -14.72
C LEU A 89 50.71 -8.09 -16.18
N LEU A 90 49.55 -7.48 -16.44
CA LEU A 90 49.21 -6.96 -17.76
C LEU A 90 49.20 -5.42 -17.70
N ILE A 91 49.97 -4.80 -18.60
CA ILE A 91 50.16 -3.34 -18.63
C ILE A 91 49.62 -2.82 -19.96
N TYR A 92 48.72 -1.85 -19.88
CA TYR A 92 48.17 -1.15 -21.03
C TYR A 92 48.23 0.35 -20.82
N SER A 93 49.04 1.06 -21.62
CA SER A 93 49.20 2.52 -21.67
C SER A 93 49.06 3.31 -20.35
N ASN A 94 47.83 3.49 -19.86
CA ASN A 94 47.44 4.29 -18.70
C ASN A 94 46.87 3.47 -17.51
N PHE A 95 46.95 2.14 -17.52
CA PHE A 95 46.63 1.30 -16.36
C PHE A 95 47.37 -0.04 -16.42
N PHE A 96 47.42 -0.71 -15.27
CA PHE A 96 47.81 -2.11 -15.18
C PHE A 96 46.78 -2.90 -14.39
N LEU A 97 46.84 -4.21 -14.58
CA LEU A 97 46.06 -5.19 -13.86
C LEU A 97 46.94 -6.36 -13.49
N ILE A 98 46.65 -6.94 -12.34
CA ILE A 98 47.25 -8.18 -11.89
C ILE A 98 46.15 -9.23 -11.92
N PHE A 99 46.45 -10.37 -12.52
CA PHE A 99 45.62 -11.56 -12.42
C PHE A 99 46.32 -12.59 -11.52
N LYS A 100 45.53 -13.32 -10.74
CA LYS A 100 45.97 -14.49 -9.97
C LYS A 100 45.18 -15.69 -10.47
N ASP A 101 45.85 -16.71 -10.98
CA ASP A 101 45.22 -17.96 -11.44
C ASP A 101 44.01 -17.71 -12.38
N LYS A 102 44.21 -16.86 -13.39
CA LYS A 102 43.20 -16.40 -14.38
C LYS A 102 42.04 -15.56 -13.82
N LYS A 103 42.06 -15.18 -12.55
CA LYS A 103 41.07 -14.30 -11.93
C LYS A 103 41.63 -12.91 -11.72
N PHE A 104 40.76 -11.91 -11.85
CA PHE A 104 41.10 -10.53 -11.51
C PHE A 104 41.60 -10.44 -10.06
N PHE A 105 42.79 -9.85 -9.86
CA PHE A 105 43.35 -9.63 -8.54
C PHE A 105 43.42 -8.15 -8.18
N TYR A 106 44.00 -7.31 -9.04
CA TYR A 106 44.18 -5.88 -8.74
C TYR A 106 44.15 -5.03 -10.01
N TYR A 107 43.72 -3.77 -9.90
CA TYR A 107 43.74 -2.78 -10.97
C TYR A 107 44.29 -1.46 -10.46
N GLN A 108 45.11 -0.76 -11.24
CA GLN A 108 45.48 0.62 -10.91
C GLN A 108 45.85 1.42 -12.15
N LYS A 109 45.51 2.72 -12.11
CA LYS A 109 45.86 3.67 -13.17
C LYS A 109 47.34 4.03 -13.11
N ILE A 110 47.96 4.18 -14.28
CA ILE A 110 49.34 4.62 -14.45
C ILE A 110 49.33 6.00 -15.07
N ASN A 111 49.94 6.97 -14.38
CA ASN A 111 50.06 8.35 -14.85
C ASN A 111 51.50 8.72 -15.25
N GLN A 112 52.46 7.79 -15.14
CA GLN A 112 53.88 8.05 -15.33
C GLN A 112 54.55 6.92 -16.09
N TYR A 113 55.65 7.24 -16.77
CA TYR A 113 56.52 6.24 -17.39
C TYR A 113 57.25 5.47 -16.27
N LEU A 114 57.04 4.16 -16.20
CA LEU A 114 57.58 3.32 -15.13
C LEU A 114 58.77 2.51 -15.66
N ASN A 115 59.88 2.53 -14.93
CA ASN A 115 60.93 1.54 -15.11
C ASN A 115 60.39 0.16 -14.68
N GLN A 116 60.39 -0.81 -15.60
CA GLN A 116 59.73 -2.10 -15.39
C GLN A 116 60.29 -2.84 -14.16
N ASP A 117 61.61 -2.91 -14.01
CA ASP A 117 62.24 -3.66 -12.92
C ASP A 117 61.92 -3.10 -11.54
N ASP A 118 61.99 -1.77 -11.40
CA ASP A 118 61.69 -1.10 -10.14
C ASP A 118 60.20 -1.20 -9.81
N PHE A 119 59.34 -1.12 -10.84
CA PHE A 119 57.91 -1.28 -10.69
C PHE A 119 57.53 -2.69 -10.24
N ILE A 120 58.13 -3.73 -10.82
CA ILE A 120 57.91 -5.13 -10.40
C ILE A 120 58.36 -5.32 -8.96
N LYS A 121 59.56 -4.84 -8.58
CA LYS A 121 60.04 -4.90 -7.20
C LYS A 121 59.09 -4.22 -6.23
N PHE A 122 58.56 -3.05 -6.62
CA PHE A 122 57.57 -2.33 -5.83
C PHE A 122 56.29 -3.15 -5.65
N LEU A 123 55.72 -3.71 -6.72
CA LEU A 123 54.48 -4.51 -6.66
C LEU A 123 54.68 -5.78 -5.83
N ASN A 124 55.79 -6.50 -6.07
CA ASN A 124 56.12 -7.71 -5.31
C ASN A 124 56.24 -7.41 -3.82
N LYS A 125 56.85 -6.26 -3.45
CA LYS A 125 56.93 -5.82 -2.06
C LYS A 125 55.57 -5.39 -1.48
N LYS A 126 54.78 -4.61 -2.22
CA LYS A 126 53.47 -4.10 -1.76
C LYS A 126 52.50 -5.25 -1.48
N PHE A 127 52.39 -6.18 -2.42
CA PHE A 127 51.41 -7.27 -2.33
C PHE A 127 51.97 -8.54 -1.70
N ASN A 128 53.28 -8.59 -1.42
CA ASN A 128 53.99 -9.80 -1.00
C ASN A 128 53.74 -10.98 -1.96
N ILE A 129 53.92 -10.72 -3.26
CA ILE A 129 53.69 -11.68 -4.36
C ILE A 129 54.93 -11.82 -5.23
N ASN A 130 54.99 -12.89 -6.01
CA ASN A 130 55.96 -13.06 -7.09
C ASN A 130 55.23 -13.05 -8.44
N ILE A 131 55.37 -11.96 -9.19
CA ILE A 131 54.87 -11.86 -10.57
C ILE A 131 55.72 -12.76 -11.47
N SER A 132 55.10 -13.77 -12.08
CA SER A 132 55.77 -14.77 -12.91
C SER A 132 55.78 -14.39 -14.39
N ASN A 133 54.76 -13.67 -14.86
CA ASN A 133 54.64 -13.27 -16.25
C ASN A 133 54.22 -11.81 -16.41
N ILE A 134 54.75 -11.15 -17.43
CA ILE A 134 54.50 -9.74 -17.72
C ILE A 134 54.20 -9.59 -19.19
N LYS A 135 53.07 -8.95 -19.50
CA LYS A 135 52.73 -8.61 -20.88
C LYS A 135 52.39 -7.13 -20.98
N LEU A 136 53.15 -6.46 -21.84
CA LEU A 136 52.80 -5.15 -22.36
C LEU A 136 51.84 -5.34 -23.54
N VAL A 137 50.70 -4.66 -23.49
CA VAL A 137 49.62 -4.80 -24.48
C VAL A 137 49.55 -3.54 -25.31
N SER A 138 49.64 -3.67 -26.63
CA SER A 138 49.52 -2.53 -27.54
C SER A 138 48.07 -2.09 -27.73
N LYS A 139 47.85 -0.89 -28.28
CA LYS A 139 46.49 -0.39 -28.59
C LYS A 139 45.74 -1.33 -29.53
N ASP A 140 46.40 -1.82 -30.56
CA ASP A 140 45.78 -2.71 -31.55
C ASP A 140 45.45 -4.09 -30.96
N GLU A 141 46.32 -4.63 -30.09
CA GLU A 141 46.04 -5.86 -29.37
C GLU A 141 44.84 -5.69 -28.42
N PHE A 142 44.77 -4.58 -27.68
CA PHE A 142 43.68 -4.31 -26.75
C PHE A 142 42.32 -4.16 -27.45
N GLU A 143 42.27 -3.48 -28.59
CA GLU A 143 41.05 -3.36 -29.39
C GLU A 143 40.58 -4.71 -29.95
N LYS A 144 41.50 -5.62 -30.28
CA LYS A 144 41.15 -7.01 -30.65
C LYS A 144 40.53 -7.75 -29.47
N LEU A 145 41.15 -7.67 -28.30
CA LEU A 145 40.64 -8.29 -27.06
C LEU A 145 39.23 -7.75 -26.71
N LYS A 146 39.00 -6.44 -26.83
CA LYS A 146 37.68 -5.84 -26.63
C LYS A 146 36.64 -6.43 -27.59
N LYS A 147 36.96 -6.55 -28.88
CA LYS A 147 36.04 -7.13 -29.88
C LYS A 147 35.72 -8.59 -29.59
N GLU A 148 36.74 -9.40 -29.28
CA GLU A 148 36.56 -10.80 -28.89
C GLU A 148 35.68 -10.95 -27.66
N PHE A 149 35.94 -10.13 -26.63
CA PHE A 149 35.16 -10.10 -25.40
C PHE A 149 33.69 -9.76 -25.65
N ILE A 150 33.40 -8.74 -26.47
CA ILE A 150 32.04 -8.34 -26.82
C ILE A 150 31.33 -9.48 -27.57
N GLN A 151 31.98 -10.08 -28.56
CA GLN A 151 31.39 -11.16 -29.36
C GLN A 151 31.03 -12.37 -28.50
N LYS A 152 31.89 -12.74 -27.53
CA LYS A 152 31.61 -13.82 -26.59
C LYS A 152 30.43 -13.46 -25.67
N ASN A 153 30.45 -12.28 -25.05
CA ASN A 153 29.41 -11.88 -24.09
C ASN A 153 28.06 -11.53 -24.72
N GLN A 154 28.01 -11.16 -26.02
CA GLN A 154 26.75 -10.97 -26.75
C GLN A 154 25.97 -12.28 -26.97
N LYS A 155 26.66 -13.42 -27.04
CA LYS A 155 26.03 -14.74 -27.21
C LYS A 155 25.48 -15.31 -25.90
N ILE A 156 25.92 -14.78 -24.76
CA ILE A 156 25.55 -15.27 -23.43
C ILE A 156 24.36 -14.44 -22.93
N ASN A 157 23.17 -15.04 -23.02
CA ASN A 157 21.89 -14.39 -22.72
C ASN A 157 21.61 -14.20 -21.21
N HIS A 158 22.64 -13.95 -20.38
CA HIS A 158 22.49 -13.95 -18.93
C HIS A 158 22.65 -12.57 -18.29
N LYS A 159 21.66 -12.24 -17.46
CA LYS A 159 21.57 -11.10 -16.53
C LYS A 159 22.76 -10.94 -15.55
N LYS A 160 23.83 -11.74 -15.69
CA LYS A 160 24.95 -11.79 -14.75
C LYS A 160 26.26 -11.83 -15.55
N ASN A 161 27.01 -10.73 -15.51
CA ASN A 161 28.33 -10.64 -16.13
C ASN A 161 29.32 -11.49 -15.32
N ILE A 162 29.69 -12.66 -15.86
CA ILE A 162 30.59 -13.64 -15.24
C ILE A 162 32.00 -13.05 -15.05
N ASN A 163 32.39 -12.05 -15.85
CA ASN A 163 33.73 -11.46 -15.80
C ASN A 163 33.92 -10.47 -14.64
N LYS A 164 32.87 -10.19 -13.87
CA LYS A 164 32.97 -9.48 -12.59
C LYS A 164 33.12 -10.44 -11.40
N ASP A 165 33.32 -11.73 -11.64
CA ASP A 165 33.52 -12.70 -10.57
C ASP A 165 34.75 -12.32 -9.74
N GLY A 166 34.59 -12.28 -8.41
CA GLY A 166 35.55 -11.68 -7.47
C GLY A 166 35.26 -10.23 -7.05
N LEU A 167 34.52 -9.45 -7.86
CA LEU A 167 34.06 -8.11 -7.49
C LEU A 167 32.69 -8.17 -6.83
N LYS A 168 32.60 -7.71 -5.59
CA LYS A 168 31.32 -7.59 -4.88
C LYS A 168 30.62 -6.30 -5.27
N TYR A 169 29.43 -6.43 -5.87
CA TYR A 169 28.57 -5.28 -6.15
C TYR A 169 27.90 -4.77 -4.86
N ILE A 170 27.96 -3.46 -4.64
CA ILE A 170 27.24 -2.77 -3.57
C ILE A 170 26.17 -1.90 -4.23
N ASP A 171 24.91 -2.27 -4.02
CA ASP A 171 23.79 -1.45 -4.46
C ASP A 171 23.70 -0.18 -3.60
N LEU A 172 23.72 0.99 -4.23
CA LEU A 172 23.51 2.25 -3.55
C LEU A 172 22.08 2.38 -3.04
N LYS A 173 21.10 1.79 -3.74
CA LYS A 173 19.69 1.88 -3.36
C LYS A 173 19.44 1.22 -2.01
N SER A 174 18.58 1.85 -1.22
CA SER A 174 18.08 1.28 0.01
C SER A 174 17.12 0.14 -0.32
N ASN A 175 17.35 -1.03 0.25
CA ASN A 175 16.45 -2.17 0.05
C ASN A 175 15.24 -2.03 0.98
N PHE A 176 14.17 -1.41 0.48
CA PHE A 176 12.93 -1.25 1.22
C PHE A 176 12.05 -2.51 1.23
N SER A 177 12.48 -3.61 0.59
CA SER A 177 11.70 -4.85 0.48
C SER A 177 11.20 -5.36 1.83
N PHE A 178 12.04 -5.31 2.86
CA PHE A 178 11.65 -5.73 4.21
C PHE A 178 10.58 -4.83 4.82
N TYR A 179 10.73 -3.51 4.70
CA TYR A 179 9.75 -2.55 5.22
C TYR A 179 8.42 -2.65 4.47
N ILE A 180 8.47 -2.85 3.15
CA ILE A 180 7.28 -3.11 2.33
C ILE A 180 6.59 -4.40 2.78
N TYR A 181 7.36 -5.45 3.07
CA TYR A 181 6.82 -6.72 3.56
C TYR A 181 6.15 -6.57 4.93
N ILE A 182 6.78 -5.87 5.88
CA ILE A 182 6.17 -5.58 7.19
C ILE A 182 4.90 -4.75 7.03
N PHE A 183 4.93 -3.73 6.18
CA PHE A 183 3.76 -2.89 5.91
C PHE A 183 2.60 -3.69 5.29
N TYR A 184 2.91 -4.62 4.38
CA TYR A 184 1.94 -5.53 3.81
C TYR A 184 1.30 -6.44 4.88
N LEU A 185 2.11 -7.00 5.79
CA LEU A 185 1.64 -7.87 6.87
C LEU A 185 0.75 -7.10 7.86
N LEU A 186 1.12 -5.87 8.20
CA LEU A 186 0.28 -4.94 8.98
C LEU A 186 -1.03 -4.61 8.27
N SER A 187 -0.99 -4.39 6.95
CA SER A 187 -2.19 -4.09 6.15
C SER A 187 -3.18 -5.25 6.18
N ILE A 188 -2.70 -6.50 6.05
CA ILE A 188 -3.55 -7.69 6.18
C ILE A 188 -4.19 -7.78 7.56
N LEU A 189 -3.42 -7.54 8.63
CA LEU A 189 -3.96 -7.57 10.00
C LEU A 189 -5.03 -6.50 10.21
N CYS A 190 -4.81 -5.27 9.74
CA CYS A 190 -5.79 -4.19 9.84
C CYS A 190 -7.07 -4.50 9.07
N ILE A 191 -6.94 -5.00 7.82
CA ILE A 191 -8.08 -5.38 6.98
C ILE A 191 -8.83 -6.56 7.61
N GLY A 192 -8.11 -7.58 8.08
CA GLY A 192 -8.68 -8.73 8.77
C GLY A 192 -9.44 -8.34 10.03
N TYR A 193 -8.87 -7.45 10.84
CA TYR A 193 -9.54 -6.91 12.03
C TYR A 193 -10.80 -6.10 11.67
N TYR A 194 -10.74 -5.29 10.62
CA TYR A 194 -11.90 -4.55 10.13
C TYR A 194 -13.03 -5.49 9.67
N PHE A 195 -12.70 -6.54 8.91
CA PHE A 195 -13.69 -7.54 8.49
C PHE A 195 -14.23 -8.33 9.68
N TYR A 196 -13.39 -8.72 10.63
CA TYR A 196 -13.81 -9.41 11.86
C TYR A 196 -14.83 -8.57 12.63
N ASN A 197 -14.52 -7.30 12.90
CA ASN A 197 -15.44 -6.40 13.59
C ASN A 197 -16.71 -6.15 12.79
N THR A 198 -16.63 -6.00 11.47
CA THR A 198 -17.83 -5.78 10.64
C THR A 198 -18.73 -7.01 10.64
N TYR A 199 -18.16 -8.22 10.52
CA TYR A 199 -18.92 -9.46 10.50
C TYR A 199 -19.56 -9.76 11.87
N PHE A 200 -18.81 -9.65 12.97
CA PHE A 200 -19.35 -9.91 14.30
C PHE A 200 -20.33 -8.82 14.79
N ASN A 201 -20.10 -7.54 14.47
CA ASN A 201 -21.06 -6.47 14.82
C ASN A 201 -22.37 -6.55 14.01
N ILE A 202 -22.38 -7.18 12.84
CA ILE A 202 -23.62 -7.44 12.08
C ILE A 202 -24.40 -8.61 12.70
N VAL A 203 -23.72 -9.65 13.21
CA VAL A 203 -24.36 -10.78 13.88
C VAL A 203 -24.95 -10.39 15.24
N GLU A 204 -24.34 -9.47 15.99
CA GLU A 204 -24.89 -8.97 17.26
C GLU A 204 -26.03 -7.95 17.08
N LYS A 205 -26.14 -7.28 15.93
CA LYS A 205 -27.24 -6.33 15.68
C LYS A 205 -28.48 -7.03 15.13
N LYS A 206 -29.38 -7.35 16.06
CA LYS A 206 -30.84 -7.51 15.95
C LYS A 206 -31.37 -8.86 15.47
N GLU A 207 -31.52 -9.78 16.43
CA GLU A 207 -32.85 -10.34 16.65
C GLU A 207 -33.70 -9.23 17.29
N GLU A 208 -34.39 -8.42 16.49
CA GLU A 208 -35.50 -7.64 17.01
C GLU A 208 -36.59 -8.63 17.40
N ILE A 209 -36.66 -8.97 18.69
CA ILE A 209 -37.83 -9.63 19.25
C ILE A 209 -38.99 -8.65 19.05
N ILE A 210 -39.80 -8.90 18.04
CA ILE A 210 -41.04 -8.15 17.80
C ILE A 210 -41.90 -8.34 19.05
N ASP A 211 -42.03 -7.30 19.87
CA ASP A 211 -42.90 -7.29 21.03
C ASP A 211 -44.36 -7.29 20.55
N PHE A 212 -44.88 -8.48 20.34
CA PHE A 212 -46.23 -8.77 19.89
C PHE A 212 -47.28 -8.16 20.84
N GLU A 213 -46.94 -7.97 22.12
CA GLU A 213 -47.83 -7.44 23.15
C GLU A 213 -48.05 -5.93 22.97
N SER A 214 -46.99 -5.20 22.61
CA SER A 214 -47.07 -3.78 22.25
C SER A 214 -47.92 -3.51 20.99
N ILE A 215 -47.90 -4.43 20.03
CA ILE A 215 -48.70 -4.34 18.79
C ILE A 215 -50.16 -4.72 19.08
N LYS A 216 -50.37 -5.78 19.88
CA LYS A 216 -51.71 -6.25 20.25
C LYS A 216 -52.50 -5.18 21.00
N SER A 217 -51.88 -4.46 21.92
CA SER A 217 -52.54 -3.38 22.67
C SER A 217 -52.99 -2.22 21.76
N LYS A 218 -52.22 -1.85 20.72
CA LYS A 218 -52.62 -0.82 19.75
C LYS A 218 -53.76 -1.24 18.81
N ILE A 219 -53.96 -2.54 18.59
CA ILE A 219 -54.95 -3.07 17.63
C ILE A 219 -56.20 -3.61 18.36
N THR A 220 -56.26 -3.56 19.70
CA THR A 220 -57.46 -3.98 20.43
C THR A 220 -58.69 -3.17 20.00
N PHE A 221 -59.68 -3.87 19.45
CA PHE A 221 -60.96 -3.32 19.02
C PHE A 221 -61.71 -2.74 20.23
N ASN A 222 -61.95 -1.43 20.20
CA ASN A 222 -62.81 -0.77 21.19
C ASN A 222 -64.26 -0.87 20.71
N SER A 223 -65.11 -1.62 21.41
CA SER A 223 -66.49 -1.85 20.98
C SER A 223 -67.31 -0.56 21.05
N PHE A 224 -67.96 -0.22 19.95
CA PHE A 224 -68.90 0.89 19.85
C PHE A 224 -70.24 0.62 20.58
N GLU A 225 -70.52 -0.65 20.91
CA GLU A 225 -71.81 -1.10 21.44
C GLU A 225 -72.21 -0.40 22.76
N GLU A 226 -71.29 -0.31 23.73
CA GLU A 226 -71.56 0.33 25.02
C GLU A 226 -71.89 1.81 24.84
N LYS A 227 -71.13 2.50 23.99
CA LYS A 227 -71.30 3.94 23.69
C LYS A 227 -72.63 4.18 22.99
N PHE A 228 -73.00 3.35 22.03
CA PHE A 228 -74.30 3.42 21.37
C PHE A 228 -75.45 3.22 22.35
N TYR A 229 -75.33 2.26 23.26
CA TYR A 229 -76.41 1.95 24.20
C TYR A 229 -76.75 3.14 25.11
N VAL A 230 -75.73 3.88 25.58
CA VAL A 230 -75.94 5.11 26.35
C VAL A 230 -76.69 6.17 25.54
N ILE A 231 -76.27 6.39 24.29
CA ILE A 231 -76.91 7.36 23.39
C ILE A 231 -78.35 6.96 23.10
N SER A 232 -78.60 5.70 22.74
CA SER A 232 -79.93 5.17 22.45
C SER A 232 -80.87 5.34 23.65
N LYS A 233 -80.38 5.04 24.86
CA LYS A 233 -81.16 5.21 26.10
C LYS A 233 -81.51 6.68 26.35
N ASN A 234 -80.63 7.62 26.03
CA ASN A 234 -80.88 9.05 26.16
C ASN A 234 -81.89 9.56 25.11
N ILE A 235 -81.84 9.04 23.88
CA ILE A 235 -82.83 9.32 22.82
C ILE A 235 -84.22 8.88 23.28
N ASP A 236 -84.34 7.65 23.80
CA ASP A 236 -85.60 7.10 24.29
C ASP A 236 -86.14 7.88 25.50
N LYS A 237 -85.26 8.21 26.47
CA LYS A 237 -85.62 8.99 27.66
C LYS A 237 -86.21 10.36 27.29
N ASN A 238 -85.67 11.00 26.27
CA ASN A 238 -86.12 12.31 25.80
C ASN A 238 -87.22 12.22 24.74
N ARG A 239 -87.77 11.03 24.45
CA ARG A 239 -88.85 10.80 23.47
C ARG A 239 -88.50 11.35 22.08
N LEU A 240 -87.25 11.17 21.67
CA LEU A 240 -86.75 11.55 20.37
C LEU A 240 -86.84 10.37 19.39
N VAL A 241 -87.00 10.66 18.11
CA VAL A 241 -86.89 9.66 17.03
C VAL A 241 -85.50 9.78 16.41
N LEU A 242 -84.74 8.69 16.39
CA LEU A 242 -83.45 8.64 15.73
C LEU A 242 -83.64 8.49 14.22
N ASN A 243 -83.23 9.50 13.44
CA ASN A 243 -83.30 9.49 11.98
C ASN A 243 -82.03 8.86 11.38
N SER A 244 -80.85 9.21 11.90
CA SER A 244 -79.59 8.62 11.45
C SER A 244 -78.50 8.69 12.50
N PHE A 245 -77.56 7.74 12.43
CA PHE A 245 -76.41 7.66 13.31
C PHE A 245 -75.19 7.18 12.49
N ASP A 246 -74.14 8.00 12.37
CA ASP A 246 -72.90 7.68 11.66
C ASP A 246 -71.72 7.80 12.64
N TYR A 247 -70.98 6.71 12.86
CA TYR A 247 -69.81 6.66 13.75
C TYR A 247 -68.54 6.44 12.97
N ARG A 248 -67.57 7.35 13.14
CA ARG A 248 -66.27 7.28 12.46
C ARG A 248 -65.15 7.55 13.44
N HIS A 249 -64.33 6.52 13.65
CA HIS A 249 -63.21 6.53 14.60
C HIS A 249 -63.67 6.84 16.03
N ASP A 250 -63.67 8.13 16.39
CA ASP A 250 -64.03 8.64 17.71
C ASP A 250 -65.13 9.72 17.65
N THR A 251 -65.73 9.97 16.48
CA THR A 251 -66.82 10.95 16.34
C THR A 251 -68.12 10.25 15.94
N ALA A 252 -69.24 10.74 16.44
CA ALA A 252 -70.55 10.36 15.93
C ALA A 252 -71.34 11.57 15.45
N LYS A 253 -72.05 11.37 14.35
CA LYS A 253 -73.08 12.26 13.86
C LYS A 253 -74.45 11.64 14.14
N ILE A 254 -75.25 12.34 14.92
CA ILE A 254 -76.55 11.90 15.40
C ILE A 254 -77.60 12.85 14.83
N VAL A 255 -78.60 12.32 14.14
CA VAL A 255 -79.74 13.10 13.65
C VAL A 255 -81.01 12.61 14.33
N VAL A 256 -81.63 13.49 15.10
CA VAL A 256 -82.84 13.19 15.89
C VAL A 256 -83.97 14.14 15.55
N SER A 257 -85.21 13.68 15.70
CA SER A 257 -86.39 14.49 15.47
C SER A 257 -87.41 14.41 16.61
N SER A 258 -88.12 15.51 16.85
CA SER A 258 -89.14 15.62 17.90
C SER A 258 -90.16 16.71 17.57
N SER A 259 -91.42 16.50 17.95
CA SER A 259 -92.46 17.53 17.86
C SER A 259 -92.29 18.65 18.90
N ASN A 260 -91.53 18.40 19.97
CA ASN A 260 -91.20 19.39 20.99
C ASN A 260 -89.70 19.70 20.98
N LYS A 261 -89.36 20.98 20.77
CA LYS A 261 -87.98 21.49 20.79
C LYS A 261 -87.29 21.26 22.13
N GLU A 262 -88.02 21.37 23.25
CA GLU A 262 -87.44 21.22 24.60
C GLU A 262 -86.83 19.82 24.82
N ASN A 263 -87.35 18.80 24.13
CA ASN A 263 -86.80 17.45 24.19
C ASN A 263 -85.44 17.35 23.50
N ILE A 264 -85.22 18.12 22.43
CA ILE A 264 -83.94 18.20 21.72
C ILE A 264 -82.92 18.93 22.60
N ASP A 265 -83.34 20.04 23.23
CA ASP A 265 -82.47 20.81 24.11
C ASP A 265 -82.00 19.96 25.32
N LYS A 266 -82.89 19.18 25.94
CA LYS A 266 -82.55 18.23 27.02
C LYS A 266 -81.61 17.10 26.57
N PHE A 267 -81.71 16.67 25.32
CA PHE A 267 -80.82 15.67 24.77
C PHE A 267 -79.42 16.25 24.50
N LEU A 268 -79.33 17.46 23.99
CA LEU A 268 -78.07 18.19 23.83
C LEU A 268 -77.33 18.36 25.15
N GLU A 269 -78.03 18.71 26.23
CA GLU A 269 -77.43 18.80 27.58
C GLU A 269 -76.90 17.46 28.09
N SER A 270 -77.44 16.34 27.63
CA SER A 270 -77.02 14.98 28.05
C SER A 270 -75.83 14.42 27.26
N CYS A 271 -75.43 15.07 26.17
CA CYS A 271 -74.31 14.64 25.35
C CYS A 271 -73.00 15.23 25.85
N GLU A 272 -72.06 14.37 26.26
CA GLU A 272 -70.68 14.78 26.57
C GLU A 272 -69.95 15.08 25.26
N ASN A 273 -69.23 16.21 25.18
CA ASN A 273 -68.40 16.64 24.03
C ASN A 273 -69.14 16.87 22.70
N VAL A 274 -70.18 17.70 22.70
CA VAL A 274 -70.79 18.21 21.44
C VAL A 274 -69.79 19.10 20.69
N ILE A 275 -69.40 18.71 19.48
CA ILE A 275 -68.57 19.48 18.54
C ILE A 275 -69.42 20.56 17.86
N SER A 276 -70.57 20.16 17.33
CA SER A 276 -71.52 21.04 16.64
C SER A 276 -72.94 20.54 16.78
N SER A 277 -73.89 21.47 16.82
CA SER A 277 -75.32 21.16 16.80
C SER A 277 -76.07 22.16 15.95
N SER A 278 -76.98 21.68 15.11
CA SER A 278 -77.95 22.51 14.39
C SER A 278 -79.35 21.97 14.63
N THR A 279 -80.34 22.85 14.76
CA THR A 279 -81.76 22.47 14.86
C THR A 279 -82.54 23.23 13.80
N HIS A 280 -83.26 22.48 12.98
CA HIS A 280 -84.10 22.98 11.91
C HIS A 280 -85.56 22.61 12.20
N PHE A 281 -86.48 23.55 12.00
CA PHE A 281 -87.91 23.27 12.10
C PHE A 281 -88.46 23.03 10.70
N ASN A 282 -89.00 21.83 10.47
CA ASN A 282 -89.64 21.50 9.20
C ASN A 282 -91.11 21.93 9.24
N GLU A 283 -91.46 22.95 8.45
CA GLU A 283 -92.81 23.54 8.41
C GLU A 283 -93.87 22.57 7.87
N GLU A 284 -93.51 21.67 6.95
CA GLU A 284 -94.44 20.71 6.33
C GLU A 284 -94.84 19.60 7.30
N SER A 285 -93.88 19.09 8.08
CA SER A 285 -94.10 17.98 9.03
C SER A 285 -94.36 18.45 10.47
N LYS A 286 -94.20 19.75 10.77
CA LYS A 286 -94.30 20.35 12.12
C LYS A 286 -93.40 19.66 13.16
N ILE A 287 -92.22 19.23 12.75
CA ILE A 287 -91.25 18.52 13.59
C ILE A 287 -89.93 19.30 13.59
N PHE A 288 -89.28 19.35 14.75
CA PHE A 288 -87.92 19.83 14.88
C PHE A 288 -86.96 18.67 14.59
N GLU A 289 -85.97 18.91 13.73
CA GLU A 289 -84.90 17.99 13.42
C GLU A 289 -83.57 18.60 13.86
N ALA A 290 -82.77 17.86 14.61
CA ALA A 290 -81.47 18.29 15.06
C ALA A 290 -80.37 17.36 14.55
N THR A 291 -79.30 17.97 14.04
CA THR A 291 -78.05 17.29 13.69
C THR A 291 -77.00 17.63 14.72
N ILE A 292 -76.42 16.62 15.35
CA ILE A 292 -75.53 16.75 16.49
C ILE A 292 -74.26 15.94 16.20
N ASP A 293 -73.12 16.62 16.14
CA ASP A 293 -71.82 15.98 16.03
C ASP A 293 -71.17 15.93 17.42
N VAL A 294 -70.85 14.73 17.90
CA VAL A 294 -70.18 14.48 19.18
C VAL A 294 -68.78 13.92 18.95
N GLY A 295 -67.82 14.37 19.75
CA GLY A 295 -66.42 13.96 19.66
C GLY A 295 -65.96 13.19 20.88
N LYS A 296 -65.12 12.16 20.68
CA LYS A 296 -64.67 11.24 21.73
C LYS A 296 -65.85 10.69 22.55
N LEU A 297 -66.65 9.86 21.90
CA LEU A 297 -67.55 8.93 22.60
C LEU A 297 -66.74 7.91 23.39
#